data_AF-A0A832ML99-F1
#
_entry.id   AF-A0A832ML99-F1
#
_cell.length_a   1.000
_cell.length_b   1.000
_cell.length_c   1.000
_cell.angle_alpha   90.00
_cell.angle_beta   90.00
_cell.angle_gamma   90.00
#
_symmetry.space_group_name_H-M   'P 1'
#
loop_
_entity.id
_entity.type
_entity.pdbx_description
1 polymer ?
#
loop_
_entity_poly.entity_id
_entity_poly.type
_entity_poly.pdbx_seq_one_letter_code
_entity_poly.pdbx_strand_id
1 'polypeptide(L)' 'MTRVPIAAPALALAALLAASAAPAEPPARAAAKPAGAAASAPRPAPVLPFIHDDWDRALHEARRLGIPIFIEAWAPW' A
#
# COMPACT_ATOMS: atom_id res chain seq x y z
N MET A 1 -9.83 51.40 -41.80
CA MET A 1 -9.14 50.10 -41.90
C MET A 1 -8.76 49.65 -40.50
N THR A 2 -9.33 48.52 -40.12
CA THR A 2 -9.48 47.97 -38.77
C THR A 2 -8.15 47.46 -38.20
N ARG A 3 -7.79 47.87 -36.97
CA ARG A 3 -6.75 47.21 -36.17
C ARG A 3 -7.38 46.75 -34.87
N VAL A 4 -7.52 45.44 -34.72
CA VAL A 4 -8.00 44.75 -33.52
C VAL A 4 -6.85 44.70 -32.51
N PRO A 5 -6.96 45.32 -31.31
CA PRO A 5 -5.97 45.10 -30.28
C PRO A 5 -6.30 43.81 -29.51
N ILE A 6 -5.51 42.79 -29.83
CA ILE A 6 -5.31 41.56 -29.06
C ILE A 6 -4.69 41.96 -27.71
N ALA A 7 -5.49 42.04 -26.64
CA ALA A 7 -4.98 42.36 -25.31
C ALA A 7 -5.73 41.65 -24.15
N ALA A 8 -6.58 40.66 -24.44
CA ALA A 8 -7.39 39.98 -23.43
C ALA A 8 -6.83 38.66 -22.85
N PRO A 9 -6.01 37.83 -23.54
CA PRO A 9 -5.70 36.50 -23.00
C PRO A 9 -4.53 36.50 -22.00
N ALA A 10 -3.72 37.57 -21.95
CA ALA A 10 -2.49 37.60 -21.14
C ALA A 10 -2.75 37.79 -19.63
N LEU A 11 -3.82 38.48 -19.23
CA LEU A 11 -4.14 38.68 -17.81
C LEU A 11 -4.76 37.44 -17.15
N ALA A 12 -5.44 36.58 -17.92
CA ALA A 12 -6.09 35.38 -17.39
C ALA A 12 -5.07 34.30 -16.98
N LEU A 13 -3.92 34.22 -17.66
CA LEU A 13 -2.89 33.23 -17.36
C LEU A 13 -2.09 33.57 -16.09
N ALA A 14 -1.88 34.85 -15.79
CA ALA A 14 -1.15 35.28 -14.60
C ALA A 14 -1.91 35.01 -13.28
N ALA A 15 -3.25 35.04 -13.32
CA ALA A 15 -4.07 34.77 -12.14
C ALA A 15 -4.12 33.28 -11.77
N LEU A 16 -3.91 32.37 -12.72
CA LEU A 16 -3.96 30.92 -12.47
C LEU A 16 -2.66 30.36 -11.89
N LEU A 17 -1.52 31.02 -12.11
CA LEU A 17 -0.20 30.59 -11.61
C LEU A 17 0.08 31.01 -10.15
N ALA A 18 -0.69 31.93 -9.57
CA ALA A 18 -0.44 32.46 -8.22
C ALA A 18 -1.07 31.63 -7.08
N ALA A 19 -1.84 30.58 -7.38
CA ALA A 19 -2.58 29.81 -6.38
C ALA A 19 -1.84 28.57 -5.83
N SER A 20 -0.60 28.31 -6.25
CA SER A 20 0.13 27.06 -5.95
C SER A 20 1.32 27.23 -4.99
N ALA A 21 1.17 28.00 -3.92
CA ALA A 21 2.22 28.05 -2.89
C ALA A 21 1.68 28.43 -1.50
N ALA A 22 0.88 27.55 -0.91
CA ALA A 22 0.74 27.52 0.55
C ALA A 22 1.48 26.27 1.06
N PRO A 23 2.56 26.40 1.86
CA PRO A 23 3.16 25.25 2.52
C PRO A 23 2.20 24.81 3.63
N ALA A 24 1.51 23.70 3.42
CA ALA A 24 0.83 23.00 4.52
C ALA A 24 1.91 22.31 5.36
N GLU A 25 2.27 22.90 6.50
CA GLU A 25 3.10 22.22 7.49
C GLU A 25 2.33 21.00 8.03
N PRO A 26 2.88 19.78 7.95
CA PRO A 26 2.26 18.64 8.58
C PRO A 26 2.33 18.81 10.11
N PRO A 27 1.26 18.50 10.86
CA PRO A 27 1.32 18.53 12.32
C PRO A 27 2.36 17.53 12.80
N ALA A 28 3.31 18.00 13.62
CA ALA A 28 4.32 17.17 14.25
C ALA A 28 3.66 16.05 15.06
N ARG A 29 3.65 14.84 14.51
CA ARG A 29 3.10 13.66 15.17
C ARG A 29 4.09 13.21 16.24
N ALA A 30 3.80 13.51 17.50
CA ALA A 30 4.57 13.00 18.62
C ALA A 30 4.60 11.46 18.55
N ALA A 31 5.80 10.89 18.40
CA ALA A 31 5.98 9.44 18.40
C ALA A 31 5.70 8.91 19.80
N ALA A 32 4.52 8.33 19.99
CA ALA A 32 4.21 7.56 21.19
C ALA A 32 5.18 6.38 21.25
N LYS A 33 6.00 6.31 22.30
CA LYS A 33 6.86 5.15 22.59
C LYS A 33 5.95 3.92 22.72
N PRO A 34 6.14 2.86 21.92
CA PRO A 34 5.33 1.65 22.08
C PRO A 34 5.55 1.14 23.49
N ALA A 35 4.49 1.12 24.30
CA ALA A 35 4.49 0.43 25.57
C ALA A 35 4.86 -1.03 25.27
N GLY A 36 5.93 -1.52 25.89
CA GLY A 36 6.51 -2.83 25.59
C GLY A 36 5.42 -3.89 25.58
N ALA A 37 5.16 -4.47 24.41
CA ALA A 37 4.23 -5.57 24.27
C ALA A 37 4.73 -6.70 25.18
N ALA A 38 3.93 -7.08 26.18
CA ALA A 38 4.20 -8.25 26.99
C ALA A 38 4.37 -9.43 26.02
N ALA A 39 5.58 -9.98 25.94
CA ALA A 39 5.90 -11.08 25.08
C ALA A 39 5.03 -12.28 25.51
N SER A 40 3.96 -12.52 24.76
CA SER A 40 3.12 -13.70 24.98
C SER A 40 3.99 -14.92 24.70
N ALA A 41 3.99 -15.87 25.64
CA ALA A 41 4.69 -17.13 25.45
C ALA A 41 4.28 -17.76 24.11
N PRO A 42 5.22 -18.30 23.31
CA PRO A 42 4.91 -18.84 22.00
C PRO A 42 3.89 -19.96 22.15
N ARG A 43 2.73 -19.81 21.50
CA ARG A 43 1.78 -20.91 21.36
C ARG A 43 2.41 -21.94 20.43
N PRO A 44 2.36 -23.25 20.75
CA PRO A 44 2.83 -24.28 19.83
C PRO A 44 2.14 -24.12 18.47
N ALA A 45 2.95 -23.97 17.41
CA ALA A 45 2.44 -23.79 16.07
C ALA A 45 1.76 -25.10 15.61
N PRO A 46 0.58 -25.02 14.96
CA PRO A 46 -0.02 -26.20 14.36
C PRO A 46 0.91 -26.76 13.28
N VAL A 47 1.20 -28.05 13.37
CA VAL A 47 1.96 -28.77 12.32
C VAL A 47 0.99 -29.07 11.19
N LEU A 48 1.13 -28.35 10.08
CA LEU A 48 0.36 -28.59 8.86
C LEU A 48 1.11 -29.56 7.95
N PRO A 49 0.43 -30.56 7.37
CA PRO A 49 1.06 -31.48 6.43
C PRO A 49 1.45 -30.75 5.15
N PHE A 50 2.62 -31.07 4.61
CA PHE A 50 3.02 -30.61 3.27
C PHE A 50 2.33 -31.50 2.22
N ILE A 51 1.62 -30.88 1.29
CA ILE A 51 0.92 -31.58 0.21
C ILE A 51 1.81 -31.51 -1.02
N HIS A 52 2.35 -32.67 -1.43
CA HIS A 52 3.23 -32.78 -2.59
C HIS A 52 2.42 -32.80 -3.89
N ASP A 53 2.79 -31.91 -4.82
CA ASP A 53 2.36 -31.90 -6.23
C ASP A 53 0.83 -31.95 -6.48
N ASP A 54 0.02 -31.60 -5.48
CA ASP A 54 -1.45 -31.63 -5.55
C ASP A 54 -2.03 -30.29 -5.11
N TRP A 55 -2.09 -29.38 -6.08
CA TRP A 55 -2.60 -28.04 -5.87
C TRP A 55 -4.09 -28.02 -5.52
N ASP A 56 -4.90 -28.86 -6.17
CA ASP A 56 -6.36 -28.85 -5.97
C ASP A 56 -6.73 -29.27 -4.55
N ARG A 57 -6.03 -30.29 -4.01
CA ARG A 57 -6.19 -30.71 -2.62
C ARG A 57 -5.73 -29.63 -1.65
N ALA A 58 -4.59 -28.99 -1.90
CA ALA A 58 -4.09 -27.91 -1.05
C ALA A 58 -5.07 -26.72 -0.99
N LEU A 59 -5.66 -26.36 -2.13
CA LEU A 59 -6.64 -25.29 -2.21
C LEU A 59 -7.94 -25.62 -1.49
N HIS A 60 -8.44 -26.85 -1.64
CA HIS A 60 -9.63 -27.30 -0.93
C HIS A 60 -9.42 -27.26 0.59
N GLU A 61 -8.27 -27.76 1.07
CA GLU A 61 -7.96 -27.83 2.50
C GLU A 61 -7.75 -26.44 3.12
N ALA A 62 -7.03 -25.56 2.42
CA ALA A 62 -6.81 -24.19 2.88
C ALA A 62 -8.13 -23.40 2.99
N ARG A 63 -9.04 -23.59 2.02
CA ARG A 63 -10.39 -23.00 2.07
C ARG A 63 -11.21 -23.57 3.21
N ARG A 64 -11.17 -24.88 3.43
CA ARG A 64 -11.87 -25.56 4.53
C ARG A 64 -11.39 -25.08 5.90
N LEU A 65 -10.09 -24.87 6.05
CA LEU A 65 -9.46 -24.43 7.30
C LEU A 65 -9.44 -22.90 7.47
N GLY A 66 -9.68 -22.13 6.41
CA GLY A 66 -9.60 -20.68 6.42
C GLY A 66 -8.17 -20.16 6.63
N ILE A 67 -7.17 -20.86 6.10
CA ILE A 67 -5.75 -20.54 6.28
C ILE A 67 -5.07 -20.22 4.95
N PRO A 68 -4.01 -19.39 4.94
CA PRO A 68 -3.21 -19.16 3.74
C PRO A 68 -2.42 -20.41 3.32
N ILE A 69 -2.06 -20.47 2.03
CA ILE A 69 -1.21 -21.52 1.45
C ILE A 69 0.22 -20.97 1.33
N PHE A 70 1.19 -21.78 1.76
CA PHE A 70 2.60 -21.55 1.49
C PHE A 70 3.07 -22.57 0.45
N ILE A 71 3.70 -22.07 -0.62
CA ILE A 71 4.20 -22.89 -1.73
C ILE A 71 5.73 -22.85 -1.66
N GLU A 72 6.34 -24.03 -1.63
CA GLU A 72 7.77 -24.19 -1.83
C GLU A 72 7.98 -24.61 -3.29
N ALA A 73 8.77 -23.83 -4.03
CA ALA A 73 9.04 -24.06 -5.44
C ALA A 73 10.54 -23.93 -5.66
N TRP A 74 11.15 -25.02 -6.10
CA TRP A 74 12.58 -25.09 -6.39
C TRP A 74 12.83 -25.73 -7.75
N ALA A 75 14.05 -25.53 -8.23
CA ALA A 75 14.52 -26.05 -9.49
C ALA A 75 15.97 -26.53 -9.37
N PRO A 76 16.36 -27.62 -10.06
CA PRO A 76 17.70 -28.20 -9.97
C PRO A 76 18.80 -27.48 -10.77
N TRP A 77 18.51 -26.35 -11.43
CA TRP A 77 19.42 -25.63 -12.31
C TRP A 77 20.01 -24.36 -11.67
#